data_AF-A0AAW9B8V1-F1
#
_entry.id   AF-A0AAW9B8V1-F1
#
_cell.length_a   1.000
_cell.length_b   1.000
_cell.length_c   1.000
_cell.angle_alpha   90.00
_cell.angle_beta   90.00
_cell.angle_gamma   90.00
#
_symmetry.space_group_name_H-M   'P 1'
#
loop_
_entity.id
_entity.type
_entity.pdbx_description
1 polymer ?
#
loop_
_entity_poly.entity_id
_entity_poly.type
_entity_poly.pdbx_seq_one_letter_code
_entity_poly.pdbx_strand_id
1 'polypeptide(L)'
;FFIAYSAVILSFLSGVLWGNGIDHYYHRLSRNILVLSNLFVLLAWGALLQGNTHYIAAILLLATGYAAVWYAEKLIRNVELEVDPKGYQGMRNKLTCGVILMHGLVLIA
;
A
#
# COMPACT_ATOMS: atom_id res chain seq x y z
N PHE A 1 1.80 10.66 16.34
CA PHE A 1 1.92 9.19 16.48
C PHE A 1 1.24 8.40 15.36
N PHE A 2 0.02 8.76 14.95
CA PHE A 2 -0.72 8.05 13.89
C PHE A 2 0.05 7.94 12.57
N ILE A 3 0.65 9.03 12.08
CA ILE A 3 1.45 9.05 10.84
C ILE A 3 2.59 8.03 10.88
N ALA A 4 3.31 7.93 12.01
CA ALA A 4 4.43 7.01 12.14
C ALA A 4 3.97 5.55 12.13
N TYR A 5 2.87 5.24 12.82
CA TYR A 5 2.26 3.91 12.80
C TYR A 5 1.84 3.51 11.37
N SER A 6 1.14 4.41 10.68
CA SER A 6 0.71 4.20 9.29
C SER A 6 1.88 4.05 8.32
N ALA A 7 2.98 4.79 8.51
CA ALA A 7 4.18 4.66 7.69
C ALA A 7 4.87 3.31 7.89
N VAL A 8 4.93 2.81 9.13
CA VAL A 8 5.50 1.49 9.46
C VAL A 8 4.70 0.37 8.77
N ILE A 9 3.37 0.39 8.84
CA ILE A 9 2.53 -0.61 8.17
C ILE A 9 2.69 -0.54 6.64
N LEU A 10 2.73 0.66 6.05
CA LEU A 10 2.91 0.81 4.61
C LEU A 10 4.27 0.25 4.16
N SER A 11 5.32 0.45 4.98
CA SER A 11 6.66 -0.09 4.72
C SER A 11 6.69 -1.61 4.83
N PHE A 12 5.98 -2.18 5.81
CA PHE A 12 5.82 -3.63 5.95
C PHE A 12 5.11 -4.24 4.74
N LEU A 13 4.00 -3.63 4.31
CA LEU A 13 3.21 -4.11 3.16
C LEU A 13 4.01 -4.03 1.85
N SER A 14 4.83 -2.99 1.70
CA SER A 14 5.80 -2.90 0.61
C SER A 14 6.81 -4.06 0.62
N GLY A 15 7.33 -4.42 1.79
CA GLY A 15 8.23 -5.57 1.95
C GLY A 15 7.58 -6.89 1.51
N VAL A 16 6.29 -7.08 1.80
CA VAL A 16 5.50 -8.23 1.33
C VAL A 16 5.40 -8.24 -0.20
N LEU A 17 5.14 -7.09 -0.84
CA LEU A 17 5.16 -6.99 -2.31
C LEU A 17 6.54 -7.31 -2.89
N TRP A 18 7.61 -6.81 -2.27
CA TRP A 18 8.98 -7.06 -2.72
C TRP A 18 9.31 -8.56 -2.70
N GLY A 19 8.95 -9.27 -1.62
CA GLY A 19 9.09 -10.72 -1.53
C GLY A 19 8.31 -11.47 -2.61
N ASN A 20 7.05 -11.09 -2.86
CA ASN A 20 6.24 -11.70 -3.91
C ASN A 20 6.82 -11.46 -5.33
N GLY A 21 7.40 -10.29 -5.55
CA GLY A 21 8.08 -9.95 -6.81
C GLY A 21 9.32 -10.79 -7.06
N ILE A 22 10.11 -11.11 -6.02
CA ILE A 22 11.29 -11.98 -6.15
C ILE A 22 10.88 -13.43 -6.44
N ASP A 23 9.83 -13.92 -5.78
CA ASP A 23 9.37 -15.31 -5.95
C ASP A 23 8.89 -15.59 -7.40
N HIS A 24 8.31 -14.58 -8.06
CA HIS A 24 7.81 -14.65 -9.44
C HIS A 24 8.73 -13.98 -10.49
N TYR A 25 10.05 -14.08 -10.30
CA TYR A 25 11.10 -13.35 -11.06
C TYR A 25 11.03 -13.46 -12.61
N TYR A 26 10.36 -14.48 -13.16
CA TYR A 26 10.35 -14.77 -14.60
C TYR A 26 9.45 -13.86 -15.45
N HIS A 27 8.61 -13.01 -14.84
CA HIS A 27 7.70 -12.12 -15.58
C HIS A 27 8.08 -10.64 -15.51
N ARG A 28 7.81 -9.90 -16.60
CA ARG A 28 7.97 -8.42 -16.64
C ARG A 28 7.26 -7.71 -15.48
N LEU A 29 6.24 -8.34 -14.91
CA LEU A 29 5.57 -7.86 -13.71
C LEU A 29 6.42 -7.88 -12.45
N SER A 30 7.27 -8.88 -12.24
CA SER A 30 8.19 -8.94 -11.10
C SER A 30 8.95 -7.61 -10.96
N ARG A 31 9.55 -7.15 -12.06
CA ARG A 31 10.26 -5.86 -12.07
C ARG A 31 9.36 -4.68 -11.69
N ASN A 32 8.13 -4.63 -12.19
CA ASN A 32 7.19 -3.55 -11.85
C ASN A 32 6.80 -3.60 -10.36
N ILE A 33 6.65 -4.80 -9.78
CA ILE A 33 6.34 -5.00 -8.36
C ILE A 33 7.49 -4.52 -7.47
N LEU A 34 8.73 -4.87 -7.83
CA LEU A 34 9.93 -4.42 -7.11
C LEU A 34 10.09 -2.89 -7.16
N VAL A 35 9.72 -2.26 -8.28
CA VAL A 35 9.74 -0.78 -8.40
C VAL A 35 8.64 -0.17 -7.54
N LEU A 36 7.43 -0.73 -7.56
CA LEU A 36 6.29 -0.26 -6.76
C LEU A 36 6.55 -0.38 -5.26
N SER A 37 7.16 -1.48 -4.79
CA SER A 37 7.50 -1.63 -3.37
C SER A 37 8.46 -0.51 -2.90
N ASN A 38 9.53 -0.26 -3.64
CA ASN A 38 10.45 0.83 -3.34
C ASN A 38 9.75 2.19 -3.33
N LEU A 39 8.85 2.42 -4.29
CA LEU A 39 8.06 3.65 -4.36
C LEU A 39 7.17 3.83 -3.11
N PHE A 40 6.56 2.76 -2.58
CA PHE A 40 5.75 2.83 -1.37
C PHE A 40 6.55 3.12 -0.10
N VAL A 41 7.77 2.59 0.02
CA VAL A 41 8.68 2.93 1.14
C VAL A 41 9.09 4.39 1.07
N LEU A 42 9.38 4.91 -0.13
CA LEU A 42 9.69 6.33 -0.31
C LEU A 42 8.49 7.23 0.03
N LEU A 43 7.27 6.81 -0.30
CA LEU A 43 6.06 7.52 0.13
C LEU A 43 5.89 7.47 1.65
N ALA A 44 6.10 6.32 2.30
CA ALA A 44 6.04 6.21 3.77
C ALA A 44 7.06 7.15 4.45
N TRP A 45 8.28 7.21 3.91
CA TRP A 45 9.32 8.11 4.38
C TRP A 45 8.96 9.59 4.15
N GLY A 46 8.44 9.92 2.96
CA GLY A 46 7.95 11.26 2.64
C GLY A 46 6.84 11.72 3.57
N ALA A 47 5.92 10.82 3.94
CA ALA A 47 4.87 11.12 4.91
C ALA A 47 5.43 11.40 6.32
N LEU A 48 6.47 10.70 6.74
CA LEU A 48 7.15 10.97 8.02
C LEU A 48 7.80 12.35 8.04
N LEU A 49 8.48 12.74 6.94
CA LEU A 49 9.08 14.07 6.81
C LEU A 49 8.00 15.17 6.84
N GLN A 50 6.91 14.96 6.12
CA GLN A 50 5.82 15.94 6.02
C GLN A 50 4.97 16.00 7.30
N GLY A 51 4.99 14.95 8.13
CA GLY A 51 4.18 14.85 9.34
C GLY A 51 4.50 15.90 10.40
N ASN A 52 5.66 16.53 10.34
CA ASN A 52 6.06 17.58 11.30
C ASN A 52 5.57 18.99 10.88
N THR A 53 5.41 19.26 9.59
CA THR A 53 5.02 20.58 9.04
C THR A 53 3.59 20.63 8.51
N HIS A 54 3.12 19.58 7.84
CA HIS A 54 1.79 19.54 7.21
C HIS A 54 1.12 18.18 7.44
N TYR A 55 0.44 18.07 8.58
CA TYR A 55 -0.24 16.85 9.02
C TYR A 55 -1.25 16.33 7.99
N ILE A 56 -2.02 17.22 7.36
CA ILE A 56 -3.02 16.87 6.33
C ILE A 56 -2.34 16.27 5.08
N ALA A 57 -1.23 16.86 4.63
CA ALA A 57 -0.50 16.38 3.46
C ALA A 57 0.10 14.99 3.71
N ALA A 58 0.64 14.75 4.92
CA ALA A 58 1.15 13.44 5.32
C ALA A 58 0.05 12.36 5.34
N ILE A 59 -1.15 12.70 5.84
CA ILE A 59 -2.32 11.79 5.85
C ILE A 59 -2.76 11.45 4.42
N LEU A 60 -2.89 12.44 3.55
CA LEU A 60 -3.27 12.23 2.14
C LEU A 60 -2.23 11.39 1.39
N LEU A 61 -0.95 11.60 1.68
CA LEU A 61 0.14 10.85 1.06
C LEU A 61 0.16 9.39 1.54
N LEU A 62 -0.13 9.14 2.82
CA LEU A 62 -0.32 7.78 3.34
C LEU A 62 -1.54 7.11 2.72
N ALA A 63 -2.68 7.80 2.65
CA ALA A 63 -3.91 7.26 2.07
C ALA A 63 -3.73 6.88 0.60
N THR A 64 -3.04 7.72 -0.18
CA THR A 64 -2.70 7.40 -1.58
C THR A 64 -1.70 6.24 -1.67
N GLY A 65 -0.73 6.14 -0.75
CA GLY A 65 0.16 4.99 -0.63
C GLY A 65 -0.58 3.67 -0.43
N TYR A 66 -1.53 3.61 0.51
CA TYR A 66 -2.36 2.42 0.73
C TYR A 66 -3.23 2.05 -0.48
N ALA A 67 -3.84 3.05 -1.13
CA ALA A 67 -4.63 2.83 -2.34
C ALA A 67 -3.77 2.30 -3.49
N ALA A 68 -2.54 2.83 -3.64
CA ALA A 68 -1.62 2.41 -4.67
C ALA A 68 -1.10 0.98 -4.44
N VAL A 69 -0.83 0.59 -3.19
CA VAL A 69 -0.51 -0.82 -2.87
C VAL A 69 -1.68 -1.74 -3.22
N TRP A 70 -2.90 -1.33 -2.86
CA TRP A 70 -4.10 -2.10 -3.22
C TRP A 70 -4.24 -2.30 -4.73
N TYR A 71 -4.01 -1.24 -5.50
CA TYR A 71 -4.02 -1.28 -6.97
C TYR A 71 -2.91 -2.17 -7.52
N ALA A 72 -1.69 -2.05 -6.98
CA ALA A 72 -0.54 -2.87 -7.37
C ALA A 72 -0.85 -4.37 -7.20
N GLU A 73 -1.34 -4.78 -6.04
CA GLU A 73 -1.70 -6.19 -5.83
C GLU A 73 -2.89 -6.65 -6.68
N LYS A 74 -3.83 -5.76 -7.02
CA LYS A 74 -4.92 -6.07 -7.95
C LYS A 74 -4.41 -6.26 -9.38
N LEU A 75 -3.44 -5.46 -9.80
CA LEU A 75 -2.79 -5.57 -11.10
C LEU A 75 -2.00 -6.88 -11.22
N ILE A 76 -1.25 -7.26 -10.18
CA ILE A 76 -0.51 -8.53 -10.11
C ILE A 76 -1.47 -9.70 -10.34
N ARG A 77 -2.55 -9.77 -9.56
CA ARG A 77 -3.54 -10.86 -9.66
C ARG A 77 -4.26 -10.94 -11.00
N ASN A 78 -4.60 -9.80 -11.61
CA ASN A 78 -5.25 -9.78 -12.92
C ASN A 78 -4.36 -10.37 -14.02
N VAL A 79 -3.04 -10.26 -13.88
CA VAL A 79 -2.10 -10.73 -14.90
C VAL A 79 -1.59 -12.14 -14.61
N GLU A 80 -1.45 -12.53 -13.34
CA GLU A 80 -1.09 -13.90 -12.96
C GLU A 80 -2.23 -14.91 -13.17
N LEU A 81 -3.47 -14.46 -13.44
CA LEU A 81 -4.64 -15.33 -13.63
C LEU A 81 -4.74 -16.43 -12.56
N GLU A 82 -4.28 -16.13 -11.34
CA GLU A 82 -4.32 -17.08 -10.22
C GLU A 82 -5.76 -17.51 -9.98
N VAL A 83 -5.97 -18.83 -9.99
CA VAL A 83 -7.26 -19.47 -9.71
C VAL A 83 -7.62 -19.25 -8.23
N ASP A 84 -8.27 -18.12 -8.00
CA ASP A 84 -9.14 -17.72 -6.91
C ASP A 84 -9.30 -18.67 -5.70
N PRO A 85 -8.79 -18.30 -4.51
CA PRO A 85 -9.50 -18.54 -3.27
C PRO A 85 -10.45 -17.35 -3.04
N LYS A 86 -11.74 -17.56 -3.39
CA LYS A 86 -12.90 -16.62 -3.42
C LYS A 86 -13.06 -15.61 -2.27
N GLY A 87 -12.28 -15.69 -1.20
CA GLY A 87 -12.39 -14.85 -0.01
C GLY A 87 -11.32 -13.77 0.17
N TYR A 88 -10.13 -13.91 -0.41
CA TYR A 88 -8.99 -13.05 -0.03
C TYR A 88 -9.09 -11.62 -0.56
N GLN A 89 -9.58 -11.43 -1.79
CA GLN A 89 -9.80 -10.09 -2.35
C GLN A 89 -10.91 -9.34 -1.62
N GLY A 90 -11.97 -10.04 -1.20
CA GLY A 90 -13.05 -9.44 -0.41
C GLY A 90 -12.56 -8.93 0.94
N MET A 91 -11.66 -9.66 1.59
CA MET A 91 -11.04 -9.26 2.85
C MET A 91 -10.17 -8.01 2.68
N ARG A 92 -9.31 -7.97 1.64
CA ARG A 92 -8.47 -6.79 1.37
C ARG A 92 -9.27 -5.56 0.95
N ASN A 93 -10.34 -5.71 0.15
CA ASN A 93 -11.23 -4.58 -0.16
C ASN A 93 -11.86 -3.97 1.10
N LYS A 94 -12.34 -4.81 2.03
CA LYS A 94 -12.90 -4.34 3.30
C LYS A 94 -11.83 -3.66 4.16
N LEU A 95 -10.60 -4.18 4.18
CA LEU A 95 -9.50 -3.56 4.90
C LEU A 95 -9.10 -2.20 4.30
N THR A 96 -8.89 -2.12 2.98
CA THR A 96 -8.51 -0.86 2.33
C THR A 96 -9.63 0.18 2.48
N CYS A 97 -10.89 -0.23 2.33
CA CYS A 97 -12.04 0.64 2.57
C CYS A 97 -12.11 1.11 4.04
N GLY A 98 -11.86 0.22 5.00
CA GLY A 98 -11.80 0.58 6.42
C GLY A 98 -10.67 1.55 6.76
N VAL A 99 -9.48 1.36 6.18
CA VAL A 99 -8.34 2.27 6.37
C VAL A 99 -8.61 3.64 5.75
N ILE A 100 -9.22 3.69 4.56
CA ILE A 100 -9.63 4.93 3.90
C ILE A 100 -10.71 5.65 4.71
N LEU A 101 -11.71 4.93 5.22
CA LEU A 101 -12.76 5.50 6.08
C LEU A 101 -12.19 6.04 7.40
N MET A 102 -11.23 5.34 8.01
CA MET A 102 -10.54 5.81 9.21
C MET A 102 -9.69 7.05 8.93
N HIS A 103 -9.01 7.13 7.79
CA HIS A 103 -8.29 8.35 7.39
C HIS A 103 -9.26 9.50 7.16
N GLY A 104 -10.43 9.26 6.56
CA GLY A 104 -11.50 10.25 6.39
C GLY A 104 -12.09 10.74 7.73
N LEU A 105 -12.32 9.84 8.67
CA LEU A 105 -12.80 10.18 10.02
C LEU A 105 -11.79 11.04 10.79
N VAL A 106 -10.49 10.69 10.74
CA VAL A 106 -9.41 11.49 11.36
C VAL A 106 -9.24 12.87 10.71
N LEU A 107 -9.66 13.03 9.45
CA LEU A 107 -9.60 14.33 8.76
C LEU A 107 -10.79 15.23 9.12
N ILE A 108 -11.91 14.64 9.57
CA ILE A 108 -13.15 15.33 9.94
C ILE A 108 -13.22 15.61 11.46
N ALA A 109 -12.59 14.77 12.29
CA ALA A 109 -12.53 14.89 13.75
C ALA A 109 -11.42 15.85 14.21
#